data_AF-A0A843EBL6-F1
#
_entry.id   AF-A0A843EBL6-F1
#
_cell.length_a   1.000
_cell.length_b   1.000
_cell.length_c   1.000
_cell.angle_alpha   90.00
_cell.angle_beta   90.00
_cell.angle_gamma   90.00
#
_symmetry.space_group_name_H-M   'P 1'
#
loop_
_entity.id
_entity.type
_entity.pdbx_description
1 polymer ?
#
loop_
_entity_poly.entity_id
_entity_poly.type
_entity_poly.pdbx_seq_one_letter_code
_entity_poly.pdbx_strand_id
1 'polypeptide(L)'
;MAKRTNKAGTSGRFGARYGVVIRNRVKTIEAEQKKSHECPVCHHTSVKRVSAGIWACRHCGAKFAAGAYSPEAKKAISQVSEN
;
A
#
# COMPACT_ATOMS: atom_id res chain seq x y z
N MET A 1 -23.19 5.78 5.13
CA MET A 1 -22.27 6.47 6.05
C MET A 1 -21.83 7.79 5.43
N ALA A 2 -21.86 8.89 6.18
CA ALA A 2 -21.46 10.21 5.66
C ALA A 2 -19.93 10.35 5.55
N LYS A 3 -19.46 11.12 4.56
CA LYS A 3 -18.04 11.45 4.38
C LYS A 3 -17.56 12.34 5.53
N ARG A 4 -16.64 11.83 6.35
CA ARG A 4 -16.16 12.52 7.56
C ARG A 4 -15.05 13.55 7.31
N THR A 5 -14.29 13.41 6.23
CA THR A 5 -13.14 14.30 5.93
C THR A 5 -13.10 14.71 4.47
N ASN A 6 -12.82 15.98 4.18
CA ASN A 6 -12.67 16.47 2.81
C ASN A 6 -11.30 16.12 2.20
N LYS A 7 -10.20 16.46 2.90
CA LYS A 7 -8.82 16.31 2.39
C LYS A 7 -7.98 15.29 3.15
N ALA A 8 -8.14 15.19 4.47
CA ALA A 8 -7.25 14.43 5.33
C ALA A 8 -7.28 12.91 5.08
N GLY A 9 -8.46 12.29 4.95
CA GLY A 9 -8.55 10.83 4.79
C GLY A 9 -7.88 10.09 5.95
N THR A 10 -7.05 9.08 5.66
CA THR A 10 -6.41 8.23 6.68
C THR A 10 -5.38 8.96 7.54
N SER A 11 -4.79 10.06 7.05
CA SER A 11 -3.86 10.89 7.81
C SER A 11 -4.57 11.82 8.81
N GLY A 12 -5.90 11.82 8.84
CA GLY A 12 -6.69 12.51 9.86
C GLY A 12 -6.37 12.07 11.29
N ARG A 13 -5.88 10.84 11.49
CA ARG A 13 -5.46 10.33 12.83
C ARG A 13 -4.36 11.16 13.48
N PHE A 14 -3.57 11.89 12.69
CA PHE A 14 -2.46 12.68 13.20
C PHE A 14 -2.89 14.05 13.74
N GLY A 15 -4.12 14.50 13.44
CA GLY A 15 -4.61 15.82 13.81
C GLY A 15 -3.81 16.93 13.12
N ALA A 16 -3.45 17.96 13.90
CA ALA A 16 -2.68 19.12 13.43
C ALA A 16 -1.15 18.86 13.32
N ARG A 17 -0.66 17.71 13.79
CA ARG A 17 0.78 17.42 13.88
C ARG A 17 1.43 17.12 12.52
N TYR A 18 2.75 17.27 12.45
CA TYR A 18 3.64 16.84 11.35
C TYR A 18 3.54 17.61 10.02
N GLY A 19 2.71 18.65 9.93
CA GLY A 19 2.59 19.47 8.73
C GLY A 19 1.86 18.78 7.56
N VAL A 20 1.64 19.51 6.47
CA VAL A 20 0.83 19.03 5.32
C VAL A 20 1.59 18.06 4.43
N VAL A 21 2.86 18.33 4.14
CA VAL A 21 3.67 17.54 3.19
C VAL A 21 3.83 16.10 3.67
N ILE A 22 4.22 15.91 4.94
CA ILE A 22 4.41 14.58 5.53
C ILE A 22 3.09 13.83 5.58
N ARG A 23 2.01 14.48 6.02
CA ARG A 23 0.67 13.85 6.08
C ARG A 23 0.16 13.44 4.70
N ASN A 24 0.46 14.20 3.65
CA ASN A 24 0.10 13.84 2.27
C ASN A 24 0.89 12.62 1.78
N ARG A 25 2.20 12.55 2.04
CA ARG A 25 3.03 11.37 1.70
C ARG A 25 2.55 10.10 2.43
N VAL A 26 2.26 10.20 3.73
CA VAL A 26 1.73 9.05 4.48
C VAL A 26 0.36 8.64 3.96
N LYS A 27 -0.51 9.61 3.63
CA LYS A 27 -1.82 9.32 3.06
C LYS A 27 -1.73 8.52 1.75
N THR A 28 -0.82 8.88 0.84
CA THR A 28 -0.65 8.15 -0.44
C THR A 28 -0.14 6.73 -0.21
N ILE A 29 0.88 6.58 0.63
CA ILE A 29 1.45 5.27 1.00
C ILE A 29 0.38 4.37 1.63
N GLU A 30 -0.41 4.90 2.57
CA GLU A 30 -1.44 4.12 3.24
C GLU A 30 -2.61 3.75 2.32
N ALA A 31 -2.91 4.60 1.33
CA ALA A 31 -3.95 4.30 0.34
C ALA A 31 -3.56 3.09 -0.51
N GLU A 32 -2.31 3.02 -0.97
CA GLU A 32 -1.77 1.86 -1.70
C GLU A 32 -1.69 0.63 -0.80
N GLN A 33 -1.15 0.79 0.42
CA GLN A 33 -0.94 -0.31 1.36
C GLN A 33 -2.25 -0.99 1.79
N LYS A 34 -3.33 -0.22 1.99
CA LYS A 34 -4.62 -0.73 2.47
C LYS A 34 -5.55 -1.16 1.34
N LYS A 35 -5.21 -0.87 0.09
CA LYS A 35 -5.97 -1.34 -1.08
C LYS A 35 -6.00 -2.87 -1.09
N SER A 36 -7.11 -3.45 -1.54
CA SER A 36 -7.15 -4.87 -1.86
C SER A 36 -6.43 -5.09 -3.19
N HIS A 37 -5.49 -6.03 -3.20
CA HIS A 37 -4.69 -6.32 -4.39
C HIS A 37 -4.99 -7.69 -4.96
N GLU A 38 -4.68 -7.87 -6.23
CA GLU A 38 -4.82 -9.13 -6.93
C GLU A 38 -3.76 -10.14 -6.46
N CYS A 39 -4.17 -11.40 -6.28
CA CYS A 39 -3.26 -12.47 -5.93
C CYS A 39 -2.57 -13.04 -7.17
N PRO A 40 -1.23 -13.21 -7.17
CA PRO A 40 -0.52 -13.79 -8.31
C PRO A 40 -0.82 -15.30 -8.53
N VAL A 41 -1.45 -15.96 -7.56
CA VAL A 41 -1.76 -17.40 -7.62
C VAL A 41 -3.21 -17.66 -8.02
N CYS A 42 -4.17 -17.01 -7.35
CA CYS A 42 -5.60 -17.27 -7.58
C CYS A 42 -6.34 -16.12 -8.26
N HIS A 43 -5.63 -15.06 -8.68
CA HIS A 43 -6.16 -13.88 -9.39
C HIS A 43 -7.34 -13.16 -8.70
N HIS A 44 -7.56 -13.45 -7.41
CA HIS A 44 -8.63 -12.85 -6.64
C HIS A 44 -8.12 -11.63 -5.86
N THR A 45 -8.90 -10.54 -5.86
CA THR A 45 -8.57 -9.26 -5.23
C THR A 45 -8.77 -9.28 -3.71
N SER A 46 -8.05 -10.17 -3.02
CA SER A 46 -8.19 -10.40 -1.58
C SER A 46 -6.87 -10.39 -0.81
N VAL A 47 -5.78 -9.99 -1.47
CA VAL A 47 -4.47 -9.87 -0.85
C VAL A 47 -4.46 -8.70 0.14
N LYS A 48 -3.92 -8.97 1.33
CA LYS A 48 -3.70 -7.98 2.39
C LYS A 48 -2.27 -8.08 2.92
N ARG A 49 -1.74 -6.95 3.39
CA ARG A 49 -0.44 -6.88 4.06
C ARG A 49 -0.54 -7.49 5.45
N VAL A 50 0.41 -8.37 5.79
CA VAL A 50 0.54 -8.94 7.15
C VAL A 50 1.61 -8.19 7.93
N SER A 51 2.78 -8.00 7.33
CA SER A 51 3.89 -7.25 7.92
C SER A 51 4.67 -6.50 6.82
N ALA A 52 5.77 -5.85 7.19
CA ALA A 52 6.63 -5.20 6.20
C ALA A 52 7.17 -6.24 5.21
N GLY A 53 6.78 -6.13 3.94
CA GLY A 53 7.23 -7.02 2.87
C GLY A 53 6.54 -8.38 2.81
N ILE A 54 5.68 -8.74 3.77
CA ILE A 54 4.92 -9.99 3.75
C ILE A 54 3.45 -9.71 3.43
N TRP A 55 2.96 -10.35 2.37
CA TRP A 55 1.59 -10.25 1.90
C TRP A 55 0.91 -11.61 1.92
N ALA A 56 -0.37 -11.64 2.25
CA ALA A 56 -1.15 -12.87 2.31
C ALA A 56 -2.49 -12.72 1.58
N CYS A 57 -2.81 -13.70 0.74
CA CYS A 57 -4.13 -13.82 0.14
C CYS A 57 -5.11 -14.45 1.14
N ARG A 58 -6.24 -13.79 1.38
CA ARG A 58 -7.28 -14.35 2.26
C ARG A 58 -8.08 -15.48 1.62
N HIS A 59 -8.10 -15.56 0.29
CA HIS A 59 -8.86 -16.57 -0.44
C HIS A 59 -8.12 -17.91 -0.52
N CYS A 60 -6.89 -17.92 -1.04
CA CYS A 60 -6.09 -19.14 -1.21
C CYS A 60 -5.06 -19.39 -0.10
N GLY A 61 -4.87 -18.46 0.84
CA GLY A 61 -3.89 -18.59 1.93
C GLY A 61 -2.43 -18.39 1.53
N ALA A 62 -2.13 -18.16 0.25
CA ALA A 62 -0.77 -17.94 -0.24
C ALA A 62 -0.12 -16.73 0.46
N LYS A 63 1.09 -16.93 0.98
CA LYS A 63 1.94 -15.88 1.56
C LYS A 63 3.14 -15.67 0.66
N PHE A 64 3.47 -14.42 0.37
CA PHE A 64 4.59 -14.09 -0.52
C PHE A 64 5.30 -12.81 -0.07
N ALA A 65 6.55 -12.69 -0.51
CA ALA A 65 7.39 -11.53 -0.27
C ALA A 65 7.21 -10.51 -1.39
N ALA A 66 7.06 -9.23 -1.03
CA ALA A 66 6.98 -8.12 -1.98
C ALA A 66 7.45 -6.80 -1.34
N GLY A 67 7.16 -5.67 -1.98
CA GLY A 67 7.46 -4.35 -1.43
C GLY A 67 6.82 -4.09 -0.06
N ALA A 68 7.41 -3.16 0.70
CA ALA A 68 6.95 -2.82 2.04
C ALA A 68 5.52 -2.22 2.05
N TYR A 69 5.15 -1.49 1.00
CA TYR A 69 3.88 -0.76 0.87
C TYR A 69 3.07 -1.15 -0.37
N SER A 70 3.67 -1.85 -1.34
CA SER A 70 3.02 -2.39 -2.53
C SER A 70 3.33 -3.88 -2.66
N PRO A 71 2.36 -4.72 -3.04
CA PRO A 71 2.58 -6.15 -3.29
C PRO A 71 3.27 -6.42 -4.63
N GLU A 72 3.56 -5.38 -5.42
CA GLU A 72 4.45 -5.51 -6.57
C GLU A 72 5.88 -5.74 -6.10
N ALA A 73 6.52 -6.78 -6.63
CA ALA A 73 7.96 -6.92 -6.53
C ALA A 73 8.57 -5.75 -7.31
N LYS A 74 9.43 -4.94 -6.66
CA LYS A 74 10.23 -3.97 -7.42
C LYS A 74 10.98 -4.76 -8.49
N LYS A 75 10.71 -4.48 -9.77
CA LYS A 75 11.59 -4.92 -10.86
C LYS A 75 13.02 -4.56 -10.44
N ALA A 76 13.94 -5.51 -10.59
CA ALA A 76 15.37 -5.24 -10.47
C ALA A 76 15.66 -3.93 -11.22
N ILE A 77 16.32 -3.00 -10.54
CA ILE A 77 16.72 -1.66 -10.99
C ILE A 77 16.76 -1.61 -12.53
N SER A 78 15.75 -0.98 -13.12
CA SER A 78 15.71 -0.77 -14.57
C SER A 78 16.89 0.13 -14.94
N GLN A 79 17.86 -0.48 -15.63
CA GLN A 79 18.91 0.09 -16.48
C GLN A 79 19.11 1.61 -16.34
N VAL A 80 20.25 2.00 -15.78
CA VAL A 80 20.79 3.34 -15.99
C VAL A 80 21.04 3.48 -17.49
N SER A 81 20.17 4.19 -18.21
CA SER A 81 20.45 4.64 -19.56
C SER A 81 21.41 5.82 -19.47
N GLU A 82 22.71 5.55 -19.52
CA GLU A 82 23.72 6.54 -19.90
C GLU A 82 23.60 6.74 -21.42
N ASN A 83 23.16 7.93 -21.82
CA ASN A 83 23.47 8.54 -23.11
C ASN A 83 24.00 9.95 -22.82
#